data_AF-A0A392PS29-F1
#
_entry.id   AF-A0A392PS29-F1
#
_cell.length_a   1.000
_cell.length_b   1.000
_cell.length_c   1.000
_cell.angle_alpha   90.00
_cell.angle_beta   90.00
_cell.angle_gamma   90.00
#
_symmetry.space_group_name_H-M   'P 1'
#
loop_
_entity.id
_entity.type
_entity.pdbx_description
1 polymer ?
#
loop_
_entity_poly.entity_id
_entity_poly.type
_entity_poly.pdbx_seq_one_letter_code
_entity_poly.pdbx_strand_id
1 'polypeptide(L)' 'VLEDVLLKVNDLMFPADFVILDMDENTEIPLILERPFLATGRALIDVELGELMLRF' A
#
# COMPACT_ATOMS: atom_id res chain seq x y z
N VAL A 1 -1.67 -15.62 -11.93
CA VAL A 1 -1.90 -14.20 -11.57
C VAL A 1 -2.72 -14.22 -10.29
N LEU A 2 -2.27 -13.56 -9.23
CA LEU A 2 -3.06 -13.37 -8.00
C LEU A 2 -3.91 -12.12 -8.26
N GLU A 3 -5.22 -12.29 -8.39
CA GLU A 3 -6.12 -11.21 -8.79
C GLU A 3 -6.77 -10.51 -7.59
N ASP A 4 -6.85 -11.15 -6.43
CA ASP A 4 -7.51 -10.62 -5.24
C ASP A 4 -6.62 -10.72 -4.00
N VAL A 5 -5.78 -9.72 -3.78
CA VAL A 5 -4.98 -9.63 -2.55
C VAL A 5 -5.52 -8.50 -1.67
N LEU A 6 -5.87 -8.86 -0.44
CA LEU A 6 -6.32 -7.93 0.57
C LEU A 6 -5.13 -7.36 1.33
N LEU A 7 -5.01 -6.04 1.36
CA LEU A 7 -4.04 -5.36 2.22
C LEU A 7 -4.65 -5.15 3.60
N LYS A 8 -3.95 -5.63 4.64
CA LYS A 8 -4.31 -5.37 6.03
C LYS A 8 -3.57 -4.11 6.50
N VAL A 9 -4.33 -3.09 6.90
CA VAL A 9 -3.81 -1.87 7.53
C VAL A 9 -4.44 -1.77 8.91
N ASN A 10 -3.62 -1.86 9.96
CA ASN A 10 -4.09 -2.07 11.33
C ASN A 10 -5.05 -3.26 11.42
N ASP A 11 -6.31 -3.06 11.82
CA ASP A 11 -7.34 -4.09 11.91
C ASP A 11 -8.32 -4.12 10.72
N LEU A 12 -8.05 -3.34 9.67
CA LEU A 12 -8.91 -3.20 8.50
C LEU A 12 -8.31 -3.92 7.28
N MET A 13 -9.15 -4.49 6.43
CA MET A 13 -8.77 -5.16 5.18
C MET A 13 -9.34 -4.40 3.99
N PHE A 14 -8.49 -4.11 3.01
CA PHE A 14 -8.87 -3.37 1.80
C PHE A 14 -8.54 -4.17 0.55
N PRO A 15 -9.45 -4.20 -0.45
CA PRO A 15 -9.05 -4.56 -1.79
C PRO A 15 -8.09 -3.47 -2.30
N ALA A 16 -6.94 -3.88 -2.81
CA ALA A 16 -5.95 -2.95 -3.33
C ALA A 16 -5.38 -3.46 -4.64
N ASP A 17 -5.37 -2.57 -5.63
CA ASP A 17 -4.54 -2.73 -6.80
C ASP A 17 -3.12 -2.30 -6.39
N PHE A 18 -2.18 -3.23 -6.34
CA PHE A 18 -0.76 -2.95 -6.08
C PHE A 18 0.12 -3.51 -7.18
N VAL A 19 1.32 -2.93 -7.28
CA VAL A 19 2.41 -3.43 -8.10
C VAL A 19 3.49 -3.98 -7.18
N ILE A 20 3.86 -5.25 -7.39
CA ILE A 20 5.08 -5.82 -6.82
C ILE A 20 6.19 -5.57 -7.84
N LEU A 21 7.27 -4.92 -7.41
CA LEU A 21 8.49 -4.83 -8.22
C LEU A 21 9.34 -6.07 -7.99
N ASP A 22 9.83 -6.65 -9.08
CA ASP A 22 10.86 -7.68 -9.03
C ASP A 22 12.19 -7.02 -8.64
N MET A 23 12.68 -7.35 -7.45
CA MET A 23 13.89 -6.80 -6.83
C MET A 23 14.79 -7.96 -6.42
N ASP A 24 16.10 -7.72 -6.33
CA ASP A 24 17.06 -8.74 -5.90
C ASP A 24 16.60 -9.40 -4.59
N GLU A 25 16.80 -10.71 -4.52
CA GLU A 25 16.35 -11.66 -3.48
C GLU A 25 16.74 -11.28 -2.03
N ASN A 26 17.65 -10.33 -1.86
CA ASN A 26 18.09 -9.81 -0.56
C ASN A 26 17.41 -8.50 -0.15
N THR A 27 16.42 -8.04 -0.92
CA THR A 27 15.68 -6.80 -0.66
C THR A 27 14.29 -7.15 -0.13
N GLU A 28 13.84 -6.48 0.94
CA GLU A 28 12.43 -6.51 1.28
C GLU A 28 11.63 -6.12 0.04
N ILE A 29 10.70 -6.97 -0.39
CA ILE A 29 9.92 -6.77 -1.62
C ILE A 29 9.15 -5.45 -1.46
N PRO A 30 9.43 -4.42 -2.25
CA PRO A 30 8.78 -3.13 -2.07
C PRO A 30 7.33 -3.24 -2.52
N LEU A 31 6.41 -3.01 -1.58
CA LEU A 31 4.99 -2.85 -1.87
C LEU A 31 4.74 -1.39 -2.28
N ILE A 32 4.31 -1.19 -3.52
CA ILE A 32 3.92 0.14 -4.00
C ILE A 32 2.41 0.29 -3.89
N LEU A 33 1.99 1.22 -3.03
CA LEU A 33 0.60 1.65 -2.94
C LEU A 33 0.33 2.65 -4.06
N GLU A 34 -0.55 2.30 -4.98
CA GLU A 34 -0.87 3.19 -6.08
C GLU A 34 -1.72 4.39 -5.66
N ARG A 35 -1.69 5.45 -6.48
CA ARG A 35 -2.50 6.66 -6.26
C ARG A 35 -4.00 6.38 -6.12
N PRO A 36 -4.63 5.45 -6.88
CA PRO A 36 -6.03 5.09 -6.67
C PRO A 36 -6.31 4.58 -5.25
N PHE A 37 -5.45 3.70 -4.70
CA PHE A 37 -5.58 3.22 -3.32
C PHE A 37 -5.49 4.37 -2.31
N LEU A 38 -4.49 5.25 -2.47
CA LEU A 38 -4.31 6.43 -1.61
C LEU A 38 -5.52 7.39 -1.69
N ALA A 39 -6.12 7.54 -2.87
CA ALA A 39 -7.29 8.38 -3.09
C ALA A 39 -8.54 7.81 -2.41
N THR A 40 -8.82 6.50 -2.57
CA THR A 40 -9.87 5.78 -1.83
C THR A 40 -9.67 5.93 -0.33
N GLY A 41 -8.40 5.85 0.08
CA GLY A 41 -7.84 6.10 1.40
C GLY A 41 -8.13 7.44 2.06
N ARG A 42 -8.40 8.46 1.23
CA ARG A 42 -8.23 9.87 1.59
C ARG A 42 -6.90 10.11 2.33
N ALA A 43 -5.83 9.45 1.86
CA ALA A 43 -4.55 9.37 2.55
C ALA A 43 -4.00 10.76 2.92
N LEU A 44 -3.44 10.84 4.12
CA LEU A 44 -2.54 11.89 4.57
C LEU A 44 -1.14 11.28 4.66
N ILE A 45 -0.17 11.93 4.03
CA ILE A 45 1.20 11.47 3.99
C ILE A 45 2.07 12.54 4.63
N ASP A 46 2.70 12.19 5.74
CA ASP A 46 3.78 12.98 6.32
C ASP A 46 5.11 12.42 5.80
N VAL A 47 5.73 13.15 4.88
CA VAL A 47 6.97 12.72 4.22
C VAL A 47 8.17 12.89 5.16
N GLU A 48 8.12 13.84 6.09
CA GLU A 48 9.22 14.09 7.02
C GLU A 48 9.29 12.98 8.08
N LEU A 49 8.14 12.56 8.60
CA LEU A 49 8.04 11.48 9.58
C LEU A 49 7.98 10.09 8.96
N GLY A 50 7.72 9.98 7.65
CA GLY A 50 7.52 8.71 6.97
C GLY A 50 6.21 8.03 7.37
N GLU A 51 5.19 8.81 7.74
CA GLU A 51 3.91 8.31 8.21
C GLU A 51 2.82 8.42 7.15
N LEU A 52 1.92 7.44 7.14
CA LEU A 52 0.73 7.42 6.30
C LEU A 52 -0.49 7.15 7.16
N MET A 53 -1.48 8.04 7.06
CA MET A 53 -2.78 7.87 7.70
C MET A 53 -3.90 7.83 6.66
N LEU A 54 -4.85 6.92 6.85
CA LEU A 54 -6.04 6.82 6.03
C LEU A 54 -7.24 7.40 6.81
N ARG A 55 -8.07 8.21 6.15
CA ARG A 55 -9.14 9.02 6.80
C ARG A 55 -10.57 8.53 6.50
N PHE A 56 -10.70 7.38 5.84
CA PHE A 56 -12.02 6.83 5.49
C PHE A 56 -12.83 6.41 6.71
#